data_AF-A0A926BQZ4-F1
#
_entry.id   AF-A0A926BQZ4-F1
#
_cell.length_a   1.000
_cell.length_b   1.000
_cell.length_c   1.000
_cell.angle_alpha   90.00
_cell.angle_beta   90.00
_cell.angle_gamma   90.00
#
_symmetry.space_group_name_H-M   'P 1'
#
loop_
_entity.id
_entity.type
_entity.pdbx_description
1 polymer ?
#
loop_
_entity_poly.entity_id
_entity_poly.type
_entity_poly.pdbx_seq_one_letter_code
_entity_poly.pdbx_strand_id
1 'polypeptide(L)'
;MGVYFALRTHYEYPTGKYLRHFPDDKTVLSWFQKRWQGFDDEADSTLAPNYAREIVGADVYGFDSLFAAIAEHNLPVPKTERQLAAILQEHLYVEGEILASPHVIQVLTDDDELELAYYFFDDDYLAKNADKAAYLLYDDWRLPASIEPTADRVPALPGGVESLAPVRGRRGTVYAVFLTFYDSSSLTDIQGAYRIGGIRLPQFSAYLAGTRPTESWLSELLLMRTLAAPPRTLSEILGEITKLEMSHLNFSSDWEYFRDATVTDCQARLAQMLAKVAPDRLSLSRDESLLQTEEHIAQLCLQTGTWDANKLFTRWIFFDDLWLRANPVLGKAMLRFGTRWDVLT
;
A
#
# COMPACT_ATOMS: atom_id res chain seq x y z
N MET A 1 -25.76 4.82 0.38
CA MET A 1 -25.70 3.62 -0.46
C MET A 1 -25.08 3.99 -1.77
N GLY A 2 -23.76 3.78 -1.83
CA GLY A 2 -22.92 3.95 -3.01
C GLY A 2 -22.06 2.71 -3.23
N VAL A 3 -21.43 2.67 -4.40
CA VAL A 3 -20.36 1.70 -4.72
C VAL A 3 -19.03 2.43 -4.69
N TYR A 4 -18.00 1.78 -4.18
CA TYR A 4 -16.64 2.28 -4.16
C TYR A 4 -15.78 1.40 -5.06
N PHE A 5 -14.97 2.05 -5.89
CA PHE A 5 -13.85 1.45 -6.59
C PHE A 5 -12.56 1.91 -5.92
N ALA A 6 -11.72 0.98 -5.51
CA ALA A 6 -10.36 1.28 -5.05
C ALA A 6 -9.35 0.52 -5.90
N LEU A 7 -8.24 1.15 -6.24
CA LEU A 7 -7.10 0.54 -6.92
C LEU A 7 -5.89 0.69 -6.00
N ARG A 8 -5.33 -0.42 -5.52
CA ARG A 8 -4.04 -0.48 -4.85
C ARG A 8 -2.95 -0.60 -5.91
N THR A 9 -2.04 0.36 -5.90
CA THR A 9 -0.99 0.49 -6.92
C THR A 9 0.17 1.33 -6.39
N HIS A 10 1.36 1.09 -6.92
CA HIS A 10 2.54 1.94 -6.70
C HIS A 10 2.65 3.09 -7.71
N TYR A 11 1.82 3.09 -8.76
CA TYR A 11 1.82 4.12 -9.78
C TYR A 11 1.01 5.35 -9.36
N GLU A 12 1.49 6.54 -9.71
CA GLU A 12 0.81 7.86 -9.68
C GLU A 12 0.34 8.39 -8.31
N TYR A 13 -0.01 7.53 -7.36
CA TYR A 13 -0.72 7.92 -6.15
C TYR A 13 0.16 7.79 -4.90
N PRO A 14 0.52 8.91 -4.24
CA PRO A 14 1.31 8.88 -3.02
C PRO A 14 0.68 8.02 -1.91
N THR A 15 -0.64 7.88 -1.89
CA THR A 15 -1.29 7.08 -0.84
C THR A 15 -1.09 5.57 -1.01
N GLY A 16 -0.51 5.11 -2.13
CA GLY A 16 -0.41 3.71 -2.55
C GLY A 16 -1.73 3.14 -3.07
N LYS A 17 -2.70 4.03 -3.35
CA LYS A 17 -4.02 3.68 -3.86
C LYS A 17 -4.74 4.87 -4.49
N TYR A 18 -5.71 4.54 -5.32
CA TYR A 18 -6.74 5.42 -5.87
C TYR A 18 -8.12 5.01 -5.37
N LEU A 19 -9.01 5.98 -5.20
CA LEU A 19 -10.39 5.75 -4.76
C LEU A 19 -11.36 6.55 -5.64
N ARG A 20 -12.45 5.90 -6.04
CA ARG A 20 -13.60 6.54 -6.68
C ARG A 20 -14.90 6.06 -6.05
N HIS A 21 -15.80 6.99 -5.75
CA HIS A 21 -17.11 6.71 -5.19
C HIS A 21 -18.22 6.98 -6.21
N PHE A 22 -19.16 6.05 -6.31
CA PHE A 22 -20.32 6.08 -7.19
C PHE A 22 -21.62 6.12 -6.35
N PRO A 23 -22.10 7.31 -5.95
CA PRO A 23 -23.24 7.45 -5.03
C PRO A 23 -24.59 7.01 -5.63
N ASP A 24 -24.69 6.95 -6.96
CA ASP A 24 -25.93 6.58 -7.67
C ASP A 24 -26.08 5.07 -7.86
N ASP A 25 -25.03 4.29 -7.59
CA ASP A 25 -25.01 2.84 -7.67
C ASP A 25 -25.31 2.22 -6.29
N LYS A 26 -26.30 1.34 -6.22
CA LYS A 26 -26.79 0.82 -4.94
C LYS A 26 -26.07 -0.43 -4.47
N THR A 27 -25.64 -1.24 -5.43
CA THR A 27 -24.87 -2.46 -5.20
C THR A 27 -23.78 -2.59 -6.26
N VAL A 28 -22.75 -3.39 -5.94
CA VAL A 28 -21.71 -3.74 -6.93
C VAL A 28 -22.33 -4.30 -8.21
N LEU A 29 -23.30 -5.22 -8.09
CA LEU A 29 -24.03 -5.75 -9.25
C LEU A 29 -24.69 -4.64 -10.08
N SER A 30 -25.38 -3.68 -9.45
CA SER A 30 -26.03 -2.59 -10.17
C SER A 30 -25.05 -1.69 -10.91
N TRP A 31 -23.82 -1.53 -10.38
CA TRP A 31 -22.77 -0.76 -11.04
C TRP A 31 -22.36 -1.41 -12.37
N PHE A 32 -22.12 -2.72 -12.36
CA PHE A 32 -21.79 -3.50 -13.56
C PHE A 32 -22.96 -3.53 -14.55
N GLN A 33 -24.19 -3.75 -14.08
CA GLN A 33 -25.38 -3.79 -14.94
C GLN A 33 -25.59 -2.50 -15.75
N LYS A 34 -25.37 -1.33 -15.13
CA LYS A 34 -25.54 -0.03 -15.80
C LYS A 34 -24.44 0.26 -16.83
N ARG A 35 -23.30 -0.41 -16.74
CA ARG A 35 -22.11 -0.22 -17.58
C ARG A 35 -21.85 -1.42 -18.49
N TRP A 36 -22.84 -2.30 -18.64
CA TRP A 36 -22.73 -3.53 -19.43
C TRP A 36 -22.86 -3.24 -20.92
N GLN A 37 -21.77 -2.75 -21.51
CA GLN A 37 -21.67 -2.39 -22.91
C GLN A 37 -20.47 -3.10 -23.54
N GLY A 38 -20.70 -3.75 -24.69
CA GLY A 38 -19.64 -4.37 -25.46
C GLY A 38 -18.99 -3.41 -26.45
N PHE A 39 -17.69 -3.54 -26.65
CA PHE A 39 -16.95 -2.89 -27.73
C PHE A 39 -16.23 -3.96 -28.54
N ASP A 40 -16.38 -3.92 -29.86
CA ASP A 40 -15.75 -4.89 -30.75
C ASP A 40 -14.33 -4.43 -31.07
N ASP A 41 -13.34 -5.18 -30.56
CA ASP A 41 -11.91 -4.86 -30.69
C ASP A 41 -11.43 -4.88 -32.15
N GLU A 42 -12.13 -5.58 -33.07
CA GLU A 42 -11.73 -5.63 -34.48
C GLU A 42 -11.91 -4.28 -35.20
N ALA A 43 -12.84 -3.44 -34.74
CA ALA A 43 -13.15 -2.16 -35.38
C ALA A 43 -12.30 -1.00 -34.84
N ASP A 44 -11.94 -1.01 -33.55
CA ASP A 44 -11.10 0.00 -32.90
C ASP A 44 -10.55 -0.50 -31.55
N SER A 45 -9.29 -0.98 -31.56
CA SER A 45 -8.56 -1.46 -30.38
C SER A 45 -8.40 -0.46 -29.21
N THR A 46 -8.87 0.78 -29.35
CA THR A 46 -8.75 1.80 -28.29
C THR A 46 -10.06 2.05 -27.53
N LEU A 47 -11.21 1.57 -28.02
CA LEU A 47 -12.51 1.89 -27.42
C LEU A 47 -12.70 1.24 -26.05
N ALA A 48 -12.46 -0.06 -25.92
CA ALA A 48 -12.62 -0.76 -24.64
C ALA A 48 -11.65 -0.23 -23.56
N PRO A 49 -10.34 -0.05 -23.84
CA PRO A 49 -9.41 0.54 -22.87
C PRO A 49 -9.83 1.95 -22.41
N ASN A 50 -10.19 2.82 -23.36
CA ASN A 50 -10.61 4.18 -23.05
C ASN A 50 -11.89 4.22 -22.21
N TYR A 51 -12.87 3.37 -22.55
CA TYR A 51 -14.12 3.27 -21.80
C TYR A 51 -13.86 2.78 -20.37
N ALA A 52 -13.10 1.69 -20.21
CA ALA A 52 -12.74 1.13 -18.91
C ALA A 52 -12.08 2.19 -18.01
N ARG A 53 -11.09 2.91 -18.56
CA ARG A 53 -10.41 4.01 -17.88
C ARG A 53 -11.36 5.16 -17.51
N GLU A 54 -12.28 5.55 -18.39
CA GLU A 54 -13.24 6.63 -18.13
C GLU A 54 -14.18 6.29 -16.97
N ILE A 55 -14.72 5.06 -16.94
CA ILE A 55 -15.73 4.67 -15.96
C ILE A 55 -15.16 4.47 -14.56
N VAL A 56 -13.92 3.96 -14.42
CA VAL A 56 -13.27 3.78 -13.10
C VAL A 56 -12.36 4.94 -12.74
N GLY A 57 -11.87 5.70 -13.71
CA GLY A 57 -11.07 6.91 -13.52
C GLY A 57 -9.58 6.65 -13.29
N ALA A 58 -9.14 5.41 -13.50
CA ALA A 58 -7.75 4.97 -13.41
C ALA A 58 -7.47 3.96 -14.52
N ASP A 59 -6.20 3.82 -14.86
CA ASP A 59 -5.75 2.73 -15.75
C ASP A 59 -5.66 1.44 -14.93
N VAL A 60 -6.31 0.38 -15.42
CA VAL A 60 -6.38 -0.91 -14.72
C VAL A 60 -6.14 -2.00 -15.74
N TYR A 61 -4.96 -2.58 -15.68
CA TYR A 61 -4.54 -3.62 -16.60
C TYR A 61 -5.55 -4.78 -16.64
N GLY A 62 -5.93 -5.18 -17.85
CA GLY A 62 -6.88 -6.26 -18.11
C GLY A 62 -8.35 -5.93 -17.84
N PHE A 63 -8.69 -4.79 -17.20
CA PHE A 63 -10.11 -4.52 -16.86
C PHE A 63 -10.99 -4.26 -18.09
N ASP A 64 -10.40 -3.77 -19.17
CA ASP A 64 -11.03 -3.54 -20.46
C ASP A 64 -11.46 -4.82 -21.18
N SER A 65 -10.78 -5.94 -20.93
CA SER A 65 -11.09 -7.26 -21.52
C SER A 65 -12.54 -7.71 -21.29
N LEU A 66 -13.16 -7.31 -20.18
CA LEU A 66 -14.57 -7.58 -19.92
C LEU A 66 -15.46 -6.96 -21.00
N PHE A 67 -15.18 -5.72 -21.40
CA PHE A 67 -16.01 -5.00 -22.37
C PHE A 67 -15.77 -5.52 -23.79
N ALA A 68 -14.56 -5.95 -24.12
CA ALA A 68 -14.28 -6.70 -25.35
C ALA A 68 -15.09 -8.01 -25.38
N ALA A 69 -15.01 -8.81 -24.32
CA ALA A 69 -15.69 -10.09 -24.20
C ALA A 69 -17.22 -9.98 -24.27
N ILE A 70 -17.81 -8.88 -23.75
CA ILE A 70 -19.27 -8.63 -23.86
C ILE A 70 -19.69 -8.58 -25.34
N ALA A 71 -18.92 -7.91 -26.20
CA ALA A 71 -19.21 -7.85 -27.64
C ALA A 71 -18.90 -9.19 -28.33
N GLU A 72 -17.70 -9.71 -28.13
CA GLU A 72 -17.21 -10.92 -28.79
C GLU A 72 -18.12 -12.13 -28.55
N HIS A 73 -18.56 -12.31 -27.30
CA HIS A 73 -19.35 -13.46 -26.88
C HIS A 73 -20.83 -13.17 -26.67
N ASN A 74 -21.30 -11.95 -26.96
CA ASN A 74 -22.67 -11.51 -26.72
C ASN A 74 -23.13 -11.80 -25.28
N LEU A 75 -22.29 -11.47 -24.29
CA LEU A 75 -22.52 -11.85 -22.90
C LEU A 75 -23.78 -11.20 -22.34
N PRO A 76 -24.68 -11.97 -21.69
CA PRO A 76 -25.89 -11.41 -21.12
C PRO A 76 -25.55 -10.54 -19.89
N VAL A 77 -26.32 -9.46 -19.71
CA VAL A 77 -26.26 -8.66 -18.48
C VAL A 77 -26.51 -9.57 -17.26
N PRO A 78 -25.60 -9.62 -16.27
CA PRO A 78 -25.76 -10.51 -15.12
C PRO A 78 -26.96 -10.09 -14.29
N LYS A 79 -27.81 -11.05 -13.89
CA LYS A 79 -29.00 -10.79 -13.05
C LYS A 79 -28.74 -11.02 -11.56
N THR A 80 -27.64 -11.67 -11.23
CA THR A 80 -27.25 -12.03 -9.86
C THR A 80 -25.76 -11.85 -9.68
N GLU A 81 -25.31 -11.63 -8.44
CA GLU A 81 -23.88 -11.54 -8.12
C GLU A 81 -23.13 -12.83 -8.46
N ARG A 82 -23.78 -13.99 -8.32
CA ARG A 82 -23.20 -15.28 -8.74
C ARG A 82 -22.96 -15.32 -10.25
N GLN A 83 -23.89 -14.81 -11.06
CA GLN A 83 -23.71 -14.73 -12.50
C GLN A 83 -22.60 -13.74 -12.87
N LEU A 84 -22.57 -12.58 -12.21
CA LEU A 84 -21.49 -11.60 -12.40
C LEU A 84 -20.14 -12.24 -12.09
N ALA A 85 -19.99 -12.87 -10.92
CA ALA A 85 -18.76 -13.55 -10.54
C ALA A 85 -18.34 -14.63 -11.56
N ALA A 86 -19.28 -15.43 -12.07
CA ALA A 86 -18.98 -16.43 -13.08
C ALA A 86 -18.48 -15.81 -14.40
N ILE A 87 -19.13 -14.73 -14.86
CA ILE A 87 -18.70 -14.03 -16.07
C ILE A 87 -17.31 -13.42 -15.89
N LEU A 88 -17.04 -12.77 -14.75
CA LEU A 88 -15.73 -12.20 -14.49
C LEU A 88 -14.65 -13.28 -14.46
N GLN A 89 -14.89 -14.41 -13.79
CA GLN A 89 -13.93 -15.53 -13.75
C GLN A 89 -13.63 -16.13 -15.13
N GLU A 90 -14.59 -16.10 -16.05
CA GLU A 90 -14.44 -16.71 -17.37
C GLU A 90 -13.87 -15.74 -18.40
N HIS A 91 -14.15 -14.44 -18.27
CA HIS A 91 -13.92 -13.46 -19.34
C HIS A 91 -13.09 -12.24 -18.96
N LEU A 92 -12.85 -11.99 -17.67
CA LEU A 92 -11.96 -10.91 -17.23
C LEU A 92 -10.53 -11.40 -17.25
N TYR A 93 -9.70 -10.79 -18.09
CA TYR A 93 -8.26 -11.01 -18.10
C TYR A 93 -7.64 -10.51 -16.80
N VAL A 94 -6.97 -11.41 -16.09
CA VAL A 94 -6.22 -11.15 -14.86
C VAL A 94 -5.02 -12.08 -14.81
N GLU A 95 -3.88 -11.58 -14.29
CA GLU A 95 -2.69 -12.43 -14.05
C GLU A 95 -2.77 -13.16 -12.70
N GLY A 96 -3.65 -12.71 -11.80
CA GLY A 96 -3.82 -13.26 -10.46
C GLY A 96 -5.15 -13.96 -10.26
N GLU A 97 -5.85 -13.60 -9.18
CA GLU A 97 -7.11 -14.22 -8.81
C GLU A 97 -8.24 -13.19 -8.70
N ILE A 98 -9.45 -13.61 -9.07
CA ILE A 98 -10.68 -12.88 -8.80
C ILE A 98 -11.34 -13.53 -7.59
N LEU A 99 -11.63 -12.73 -6.57
CA LEU A 99 -12.37 -13.16 -5.41
C LEU A 99 -13.67 -12.36 -5.33
N ALA A 100 -14.79 -13.07 -5.31
CA ALA A 100 -16.12 -12.47 -5.29
C ALA A 100 -16.96 -13.03 -4.15
N SER A 101 -17.67 -12.14 -3.46
CA SER A 101 -18.64 -12.44 -2.42
C SER A 101 -19.80 -11.44 -2.56
N PRO A 102 -20.97 -11.67 -1.93
CA PRO A 102 -22.01 -10.65 -1.96
C PRO A 102 -21.49 -9.28 -1.53
N HIS A 103 -21.81 -8.25 -2.30
CA HIS A 103 -21.43 -6.86 -2.09
C HIS A 103 -19.94 -6.50 -2.25
N VAL A 104 -19.10 -7.43 -2.73
CA VAL A 104 -17.67 -7.17 -2.92
C VAL A 104 -17.04 -8.04 -4.01
N ILE A 105 -16.26 -7.40 -4.87
CA ILE A 105 -15.38 -8.04 -5.84
C ILE A 105 -13.99 -7.47 -5.62
N GLN A 106 -12.98 -8.33 -5.62
CA GLN A 106 -11.59 -7.92 -5.53
C GLN A 106 -10.79 -8.76 -6.51
N VAL A 107 -9.85 -8.11 -7.17
CA VAL A 107 -9.06 -8.70 -8.24
C VAL A 107 -7.61 -8.41 -7.98
N LEU A 108 -6.79 -9.46 -8.01
CA LEU A 108 -5.34 -9.37 -8.07
C LEU A 108 -4.92 -9.56 -9.52
N THR A 109 -4.06 -8.68 -10.02
CA THR A 109 -3.47 -8.75 -11.35
C THR A 109 -2.03 -8.23 -11.29
N ASP A 110 -1.31 -8.32 -12.38
CA ASP A 110 0.00 -7.72 -12.62
C ASP A 110 -0.10 -6.97 -13.95
N ASP A 111 0.68 -5.90 -14.13
CA ASP A 111 0.82 -5.16 -15.39
C ASP A 111 2.12 -5.50 -16.14
N ASP A 112 2.59 -6.74 -15.96
CA ASP A 112 3.88 -7.30 -16.39
C ASP A 112 5.10 -6.77 -15.60
N GLU A 113 4.90 -5.78 -14.72
CA GLU A 113 5.97 -5.12 -13.97
C GLU A 113 5.71 -5.12 -12.47
N LEU A 114 4.48 -4.79 -12.03
CA LEU A 114 4.09 -4.78 -10.63
C LEU A 114 2.69 -5.36 -10.43
N GLU A 115 2.54 -6.17 -9.39
CA GLU A 115 1.22 -6.57 -8.92
C GLU A 115 0.34 -5.37 -8.50
N LEU A 116 -0.90 -5.41 -8.96
CA LEU A 116 -1.97 -4.46 -8.69
C LEU A 116 -3.15 -5.19 -8.08
N ALA A 117 -3.92 -4.50 -7.25
CA ALA A 117 -5.20 -5.03 -6.80
C ALA A 117 -6.29 -3.98 -6.88
N TYR A 118 -7.46 -4.34 -7.36
CA TYR A 118 -8.61 -3.44 -7.35
C TYR A 118 -9.83 -4.09 -6.74
N TYR A 119 -10.71 -3.23 -6.22
CA TYR A 119 -11.81 -3.62 -5.36
C TYR A 119 -13.05 -2.85 -5.75
N PHE A 120 -14.16 -3.56 -5.86
CA PHE A 120 -15.49 -3.00 -5.81
C PHE A 120 -16.15 -3.44 -4.53
N PHE A 121 -16.67 -2.52 -3.73
CA PHE A 121 -17.53 -2.85 -2.60
C PHE A 121 -18.61 -1.79 -2.41
N ASP A 122 -19.76 -2.19 -1.87
CA ASP A 122 -20.87 -1.29 -1.58
C ASP A 122 -21.11 -1.12 -0.07
N ASP A 123 -22.04 -0.22 0.28
CA ASP A 123 -22.36 0.10 1.67
C ASP A 123 -22.78 -1.12 2.51
N ASP A 124 -23.38 -2.16 1.92
CA ASP A 124 -23.81 -3.35 2.65
C ASP A 124 -22.61 -4.22 3.07
N TYR A 125 -21.55 -4.23 2.25
CA TYR A 125 -20.27 -4.82 2.62
C TYR A 125 -19.60 -4.02 3.74
N LEU A 126 -19.56 -2.69 3.59
CA LEU A 126 -18.89 -1.79 4.52
C LEU A 126 -19.54 -1.77 5.91
N ALA A 127 -20.86 -1.90 5.98
CA ALA A 127 -21.59 -2.01 7.24
C ALA A 127 -21.09 -3.17 8.13
N LYS A 128 -20.51 -4.21 7.53
CA LYS A 128 -20.04 -5.43 8.21
C LYS A 128 -18.50 -5.55 8.26
N ASN A 129 -17.79 -4.87 7.36
CA ASN A 129 -16.35 -5.05 7.15
C ASN A 129 -15.58 -3.72 7.10
N ALA A 130 -16.10 -2.67 7.74
CA ALA A 130 -15.45 -1.35 7.78
C ALA A 130 -13.99 -1.42 8.24
N ASP A 131 -13.66 -2.29 9.19
CA ASP A 131 -12.30 -2.47 9.71
C ASP A 131 -11.33 -3.14 8.72
N LYS A 132 -11.84 -3.73 7.63
CA LYS A 132 -11.02 -4.29 6.55
C LYS A 132 -10.81 -3.29 5.42
N ALA A 133 -11.80 -2.44 5.13
CA ALA A 133 -11.78 -1.50 4.00
C ALA A 133 -11.43 -0.05 4.39
N ALA A 134 -11.41 0.30 5.68
CA ALA A 134 -11.26 1.69 6.11
C ALA A 134 -10.01 2.39 5.57
N TYR A 135 -8.88 1.69 5.45
CA TYR A 135 -7.68 2.29 4.87
C TYR A 135 -7.74 2.43 3.35
N LEU A 136 -8.42 1.50 2.64
CA LEU A 136 -8.70 1.63 1.20
C LEU A 136 -9.61 2.83 0.91
N LEU A 137 -10.56 3.09 1.81
CA LEU A 137 -11.50 4.22 1.74
C LEU A 137 -10.92 5.55 2.22
N TYR A 138 -9.72 5.54 2.82
CA TYR A 138 -9.11 6.74 3.35
C TYR A 138 -8.44 7.54 2.22
N ASP A 139 -9.13 8.57 1.73
CA ASP A 139 -8.76 9.36 0.55
C ASP A 139 -7.77 10.50 0.82
N ASP A 140 -7.43 10.75 2.08
CA ASP A 140 -6.40 11.75 2.43
C ASP A 140 -5.02 11.09 2.49
N TRP A 141 -3.99 11.81 2.03
CA TRP A 141 -2.61 11.45 2.30
C TRP A 141 -2.31 11.59 3.81
N ARG A 142 -2.73 12.68 4.45
CA ARG A 142 -2.42 12.95 5.86
C ARG A 142 -3.28 12.07 6.75
N LEU A 143 -2.65 11.36 7.68
CA LEU A 143 -3.33 10.54 8.67
C LEU A 143 -3.77 11.41 9.85
N PRO A 144 -4.84 11.04 10.58
CA PRO A 144 -5.29 11.80 11.74
C PRO A 144 -4.18 11.93 12.78
N ALA A 145 -3.96 13.12 13.32
CA ALA A 145 -3.01 13.32 14.43
C ALA A 145 -3.65 13.07 15.81
N SER A 146 -4.97 12.84 15.86
CA SER A 146 -5.70 12.67 17.12
C SER A 146 -5.25 11.43 17.89
N ILE A 147 -5.08 11.63 19.20
CA ILE A 147 -4.76 10.59 20.19
C ILE A 147 -5.87 10.43 21.23
N GLU A 148 -7.02 11.10 21.06
CA GLU A 148 -8.16 10.93 21.96
C GLU A 148 -8.68 9.49 21.84
N PRO A 149 -8.56 8.67 22.89
CA PRO A 149 -8.83 7.25 22.78
C PRO A 149 -10.33 7.04 22.55
N THR A 150 -10.66 6.41 21.43
CA THR A 150 -12.02 5.93 21.13
C THR A 150 -12.21 4.48 21.59
N ALA A 151 -11.12 3.81 21.99
CA ALA A 151 -11.11 2.47 22.57
C ALA A 151 -10.33 2.38 23.89
N ASP A 152 -10.87 1.58 24.83
CA ASP A 152 -10.25 1.30 26.13
C ASP A 152 -8.95 0.51 26.03
N ARG A 153 -8.81 -0.30 24.97
CA ARG A 153 -7.68 -1.20 24.75
C ARG A 153 -7.24 -1.16 23.29
N VAL A 154 -6.00 -1.55 23.05
CA VAL A 154 -5.49 -1.79 21.70
C VAL A 154 -6.33 -2.91 21.07
N PRO A 155 -6.85 -2.74 19.84
CA PRO A 155 -7.64 -3.75 19.16
C PRO A 155 -6.82 -5.02 18.87
N ALA A 156 -7.51 -6.14 18.66
CA ALA A 156 -6.86 -7.35 18.15
C ALA A 156 -6.22 -7.06 16.79
N LEU A 157 -4.94 -7.39 16.66
CA LEU A 157 -4.18 -7.17 15.43
C LEU A 157 -4.62 -8.18 14.36
N PRO A 158 -4.58 -7.79 13.07
CA PRO A 158 -4.72 -8.77 11.99
C PRO A 158 -3.59 -9.81 12.06
N GLY A 159 -3.81 -10.98 11.46
CA GLY A 159 -2.76 -11.97 11.25
C GLY A 159 -1.65 -11.40 10.35
N GLY A 160 -0.44 -11.97 10.45
CA GLY A 160 0.71 -11.55 9.64
C GLY A 160 1.51 -10.37 10.19
N VAL A 161 1.03 -9.66 11.22
CA VAL A 161 1.83 -8.59 11.86
C VAL A 161 3.00 -9.20 12.63
N GLU A 162 4.20 -9.05 12.09
CA GLU A 162 5.41 -9.65 12.65
C GLU A 162 5.88 -8.91 13.91
N SER A 163 6.42 -9.65 14.88
CA SER A 163 6.95 -9.08 16.10
C SER A 163 8.48 -9.01 16.05
N LEU A 164 9.00 -7.78 16.06
CA LEU A 164 10.43 -7.55 16.24
C LEU A 164 10.81 -7.63 17.73
N ALA A 165 12.12 -7.66 18.00
CA ALA A 165 12.67 -7.78 19.34
C ALA A 165 12.15 -6.67 20.28
N PRO A 166 11.47 -7.00 21.40
CA PRO A 166 10.93 -6.00 22.30
C PRO A 166 11.98 -5.46 23.26
N VAL A 167 11.74 -4.25 23.78
CA VAL A 167 12.48 -3.71 24.92
C VAL A 167 11.83 -4.17 26.22
N ARG A 168 12.44 -5.15 26.89
CA ARG A 168 11.89 -5.77 28.11
C ARG A 168 11.72 -4.75 29.25
N GLY A 169 10.65 -4.89 30.03
CA GLY A 169 10.37 -4.08 31.21
C GLY A 169 9.82 -2.67 30.93
N ARG A 170 9.60 -2.32 29.66
CA ARG A 170 9.02 -1.03 29.25
C ARG A 170 7.60 -1.20 28.70
N ARG A 171 6.88 -0.09 28.58
CA ARG A 171 5.50 -0.04 28.08
C ARG A 171 5.42 0.64 26.72
N GLY A 172 4.33 0.37 26.02
CA GLY A 172 4.04 0.88 24.68
C GLY A 172 4.35 -0.14 23.59
N THR A 173 3.82 0.11 22.41
CA THR A 173 4.14 -0.66 21.21
C THR A 173 4.22 0.31 20.03
N VAL A 174 5.29 0.22 19.25
CA VAL A 174 5.36 0.86 17.93
C VAL A 174 4.92 -0.14 16.89
N TYR A 175 4.15 0.33 15.91
CA TYR A 175 3.74 -0.36 14.71
C TYR A 175 4.39 0.31 13.51
N ALA A 176 4.87 -0.50 12.56
CA ALA A 176 5.42 -0.02 11.30
C ALA A 176 4.71 -0.74 10.16
N VAL A 177 4.35 0.00 9.11
CA VAL A 177 3.77 -0.52 7.87
C VAL A 177 4.61 -0.01 6.70
N PHE A 178 5.26 -0.92 5.99
CA PHE A 178 6.05 -0.68 4.80
C PHE A 178 5.25 -1.15 3.58
N LEU A 179 4.96 -0.20 2.69
CA LEU A 179 4.36 -0.42 1.38
C LEU A 179 5.44 -0.15 0.34
N THR A 180 6.51 -0.93 0.43
CA THR A 180 7.61 -0.95 -0.52
C THR A 180 7.44 -2.16 -1.43
N PHE A 181 7.76 -2.00 -2.71
CA PHE A 181 7.94 -3.11 -3.65
C PHE A 181 9.43 -3.31 -3.88
N TYR A 182 9.87 -4.57 -3.90
CA TYR A 182 11.26 -4.94 -4.16
C TYR A 182 11.43 -5.62 -5.52
N ASP A 183 10.36 -6.18 -6.05
CA ASP A 183 10.24 -6.83 -7.36
C ASP A 183 8.77 -6.78 -7.80
N SER A 184 8.41 -7.56 -8.83
CA SER A 184 7.05 -7.62 -9.35
C SER A 184 6.04 -8.23 -8.37
N SER A 185 6.47 -9.07 -7.42
CA SER A 185 5.62 -9.77 -6.44
C SER A 185 5.27 -8.92 -5.21
N SER A 186 4.80 -7.69 -5.46
CA SER A 186 4.61 -6.67 -4.41
C SER A 186 3.37 -6.87 -3.50
N LEU A 187 2.42 -7.70 -3.91
CA LEU A 187 1.13 -7.95 -3.25
C LEU A 187 0.89 -9.39 -2.81
N THR A 188 1.55 -10.37 -3.43
CA THR A 188 1.49 -11.78 -3.03
C THR A 188 2.47 -12.10 -1.90
N ASP A 189 3.64 -11.46 -1.89
CA ASP A 189 4.69 -11.66 -0.87
C ASP A 189 4.78 -10.50 0.13
N ILE A 190 3.62 -9.96 0.56
CA ILE A 190 3.58 -8.82 1.47
C ILE A 190 4.15 -9.17 2.86
N GLN A 191 5.29 -8.56 3.19
CA GLN A 191 5.90 -8.55 4.52
C GLN A 191 6.01 -7.12 5.06
N GLY A 192 4.89 -6.41 5.09
CA GLY A 192 4.88 -4.97 5.33
C GLY A 192 4.64 -4.54 6.78
N ALA A 193 4.00 -5.34 7.63
CA ALA A 193 3.55 -4.89 8.95
C ALA A 193 4.31 -5.50 10.14
N TYR A 194 4.82 -4.64 11.00
CA TYR A 194 5.64 -5.01 12.16
C TYR A 194 5.12 -4.37 13.44
N ARG A 195 5.46 -4.97 14.57
CA ARG A 195 5.31 -4.39 15.91
C ARG A 195 6.58 -4.54 16.74
N ILE A 196 6.86 -3.54 17.56
CA ILE A 196 7.98 -3.51 18.51
C ILE A 196 7.42 -3.15 19.90
N GLY A 197 7.46 -4.10 20.82
CA GLY A 197 6.99 -3.90 22.20
C GLY A 197 8.00 -3.17 23.07
N GLY A 198 7.50 -2.42 24.06
CA GLY A 198 8.32 -1.74 25.07
C GLY A 198 8.81 -0.35 24.67
N ILE A 199 8.31 0.19 23.57
CA ILE A 199 8.61 1.55 23.13
C ILE A 199 7.37 2.23 22.56
N ARG A 200 7.41 3.57 22.53
CA ARG A 200 6.49 4.42 21.78
C ARG A 200 7.21 5.16 20.68
N LEU A 201 6.47 5.80 19.78
CA LEU A 201 7.04 6.41 18.57
C LEU A 201 8.17 7.43 18.87
N PRO A 202 8.08 8.28 19.92
CA PRO A 202 9.17 9.18 20.29
C PRO A 202 10.49 8.49 20.67
N GLN A 203 10.43 7.21 21.04
CA GLN A 203 11.58 6.39 21.44
C GLN A 203 12.11 5.53 20.28
N PHE A 204 11.45 5.56 19.11
CA PHE A 204 11.72 4.63 18.03
C PHE A 204 13.11 4.82 17.41
N SER A 205 13.55 6.05 17.18
CA SER A 205 14.90 6.32 16.67
C SER A 205 16.00 5.80 17.62
N ALA A 206 15.85 6.03 18.93
CA ALA A 206 16.80 5.52 19.91
C ALA A 206 16.81 3.98 19.96
N TYR A 207 15.66 3.33 19.77
CA TYR A 207 15.59 1.90 19.60
C TYR A 207 16.35 1.42 18.36
N LEU A 208 16.17 2.07 17.21
CA LEU A 208 16.87 1.72 15.96
C LEU A 208 18.39 1.83 16.13
N ALA A 209 18.89 2.91 16.73
CA ALA A 209 20.31 3.11 16.97
C ALA A 209 20.90 2.10 17.97
N GLY A 210 20.13 1.70 18.99
CA GLY A 210 20.60 0.85 20.09
C GLY A 210 20.38 -0.65 19.91
N THR A 211 19.61 -1.07 18.91
CA THR A 211 19.22 -2.47 18.72
C THR A 211 20.07 -3.12 17.62
N ARG A 212 20.52 -4.34 17.87
CA ARG A 212 21.15 -5.16 16.84
C ARG A 212 20.05 -5.67 15.89
N PRO A 213 20.18 -5.43 14.57
CA PRO A 213 19.25 -6.00 13.60
C PRO A 213 19.21 -7.53 13.67
N THR A 214 18.11 -8.10 13.21
CA THR A 214 17.94 -9.56 13.08
C THR A 214 17.52 -9.90 11.65
N GLU A 215 17.38 -11.18 11.33
CA GLU A 215 17.01 -11.59 9.97
C GLU A 215 15.67 -11.01 9.47
N SER A 216 14.76 -10.72 10.41
CA SER A 216 13.44 -10.10 10.16
C SER A 216 13.48 -8.60 9.85
N TRP A 217 14.63 -7.93 9.97
CA TRP A 217 14.70 -6.49 9.69
C TRP A 217 14.78 -6.26 8.19
N LEU A 218 13.78 -5.56 7.65
CA LEU A 218 13.79 -5.06 6.29
C LEU A 218 14.89 -4.02 6.06
N SER A 219 15.25 -3.81 4.78
CA SER A 219 16.24 -2.84 4.34
C SER A 219 15.91 -1.41 4.80
N GLU A 220 14.63 -1.06 4.90
CA GLU A 220 14.14 0.21 5.41
C GLU A 220 14.54 0.45 6.87
N LEU A 221 14.36 -0.57 7.72
CA LEU A 221 14.77 -0.49 9.13
C LEU A 221 16.29 -0.40 9.27
N LEU A 222 17.04 -1.08 8.40
CA LEU A 222 18.50 -0.99 8.34
C LEU A 222 18.96 0.41 7.89
N LEU A 223 18.31 0.98 6.89
CA LEU A 223 18.56 2.35 6.44
C LEU A 223 18.25 3.37 7.54
N MET A 224 17.08 3.27 8.18
CA MET A 224 16.70 4.16 9.28
C MET A 224 17.67 4.03 10.46
N ARG A 225 18.12 2.81 10.81
CA ARG A 225 19.17 2.60 11.82
C ARG A 225 20.48 3.27 11.43
N THR A 226 20.89 3.16 10.17
CA THR A 226 22.11 3.81 9.66
C THR A 226 22.05 5.32 9.82
N LEU A 227 20.88 5.90 9.59
CA LEU A 227 20.63 7.34 9.71
C LEU A 227 20.33 7.80 11.14
N ALA A 228 20.09 6.89 12.09
CA ALA A 228 19.78 7.22 13.48
C ALA A 228 21.01 7.65 14.31
N ALA A 229 22.23 7.55 13.75
CA ALA A 229 23.46 8.06 14.36
C ALA A 229 24.00 9.30 13.60
N PRO A 230 24.57 10.32 14.28
CA PRO A 230 24.42 10.58 15.71
C PRO A 230 22.93 10.64 16.11
N PRO A 231 22.58 10.58 17.41
CA PRO A 231 21.18 10.53 17.84
C PRO A 231 20.32 11.59 17.14
N ARG A 232 19.32 11.13 16.39
CA ARG A 232 18.37 11.96 15.64
C ARG A 232 16.95 11.62 16.03
N THR A 233 16.02 12.53 15.78
CA THR A 233 14.58 12.26 15.85
C THR A 233 14.12 11.43 14.65
N LEU A 234 12.96 10.78 14.77
CA LEU A 234 12.36 10.10 13.62
C LEU A 234 12.11 11.06 12.46
N SER A 235 11.70 12.31 12.75
CA SER A 235 11.46 13.32 11.73
C SER A 235 12.72 13.69 10.95
N GLU A 236 13.86 13.82 11.63
CA GLU A 236 15.14 14.07 10.95
C GLU A 236 15.57 12.88 10.10
N ILE A 237 15.38 11.65 10.60
CA ILE A 237 15.70 10.44 9.82
C ILE A 237 14.87 10.37 8.54
N LEU A 238 13.54 10.48 8.64
CA LEU A 238 12.65 10.43 7.49
C LEU A 238 12.90 11.60 6.53
N GLY A 239 13.18 12.80 7.06
CA GLY A 239 13.55 13.97 6.26
C GLY A 239 14.92 13.87 5.57
N GLU A 240 15.83 13.04 6.06
CA GLU A 240 17.03 12.69 5.29
C GLU A 240 16.74 11.65 4.21
N ILE A 241 15.85 10.69 4.47
CA ILE A 241 15.47 9.66 3.49
C ILE A 241 14.81 10.28 2.25
N THR A 242 14.00 11.34 2.41
CA THR A 242 13.42 12.08 1.26
C THR A 242 14.47 12.70 0.33
N LYS A 243 15.72 12.80 0.77
CA LYS A 243 16.84 13.33 -0.02
C LYS A 243 17.65 12.22 -0.69
N LEU A 244 17.39 10.96 -0.38
CA LEU A 244 18.11 9.81 -0.90
C LEU A 244 17.49 9.32 -2.22
N GLU A 245 18.34 8.85 -3.12
CA GLU A 245 17.92 8.22 -4.38
C GLU A 245 17.58 6.74 -4.12
N MET A 246 16.33 6.45 -3.77
CA MET A 246 15.91 5.13 -3.30
C MET A 246 15.92 4.04 -4.38
N SER A 247 15.74 4.41 -5.66
CA SER A 247 15.81 3.49 -6.80
C SER A 247 17.11 2.66 -6.80
N HIS A 248 18.22 3.27 -6.40
CA HIS A 248 19.54 2.63 -6.34
C HIS A 248 19.79 1.86 -5.04
N LEU A 249 19.03 2.15 -3.98
CA LEU A 249 19.19 1.51 -2.67
C LEU A 249 18.34 0.24 -2.55
N ASN A 250 17.13 0.23 -3.11
CA ASN A 250 16.17 -0.88 -2.95
C ASN A 250 16.72 -2.22 -3.44
N PHE A 251 17.50 -2.24 -4.52
CA PHE A 251 18.03 -3.46 -5.14
C PHE A 251 19.47 -3.82 -4.70
N SER A 252 19.96 -3.22 -3.61
CA SER A 252 21.35 -3.45 -3.19
C SER A 252 21.52 -4.79 -2.47
N SER A 253 22.54 -5.56 -2.85
CA SER A 253 23.00 -6.70 -2.05
C SER A 253 23.75 -6.29 -0.78
N ASP A 254 24.02 -5.00 -0.57
CA ASP A 254 24.72 -4.51 0.62
C ASP A 254 23.88 -4.60 1.89
N TRP A 255 22.58 -4.88 1.81
CA TRP A 255 21.73 -4.95 3.02
C TRP A 255 22.15 -6.06 3.99
N GLU A 256 22.71 -7.17 3.50
CA GLU A 256 23.32 -8.20 4.34
C GLU A 256 24.49 -7.63 5.16
N TYR A 257 25.32 -6.79 4.54
CA TYR A 257 26.41 -6.11 5.24
C TYR A 257 25.89 -5.17 6.34
N PHE A 258 24.81 -4.42 6.08
CA PHE A 258 24.25 -3.47 7.04
C PHE A 258 23.68 -4.13 8.31
N ARG A 259 23.28 -5.40 8.20
CA ARG A 259 22.74 -6.19 9.30
C ARG A 259 23.80 -6.51 10.35
N ASP A 260 25.00 -6.89 9.92
CA ASP A 260 26.10 -7.30 10.80
C ASP A 260 27.08 -6.18 11.15
N ALA A 261 27.12 -5.12 10.34
CA ALA A 261 28.05 -4.02 10.52
C ALA A 261 27.66 -3.06 11.65
N THR A 262 28.67 -2.32 12.14
CA THR A 262 28.44 -1.21 13.07
C THR A 262 27.72 -0.07 12.36
N VAL A 263 27.03 0.81 13.09
CA VAL A 263 26.33 1.95 12.49
C VAL A 263 27.31 2.85 11.72
N THR A 264 28.50 3.10 12.27
CA THR A 264 29.55 3.89 11.61
C THR A 264 29.98 3.28 10.28
N ASP A 265 30.15 1.96 10.24
CA ASP A 265 30.51 1.25 9.00
C ASP A 265 29.37 1.31 7.97
N CYS A 266 28.12 1.15 8.41
CA CYS A 266 26.94 1.32 7.55
C CYS A 266 26.87 2.72 6.95
N GLN A 267 27.20 3.76 7.74
CA GLN A 267 27.22 5.15 7.25
C GLN A 267 28.30 5.39 6.20
N ALA A 268 29.49 4.87 6.44
CA ALA A 268 30.58 4.93 5.46
C ALA A 268 30.18 4.20 4.17
N ARG A 269 29.55 3.03 4.28
CA ARG A 269 29.07 2.28 3.12
C ARG A 269 27.95 3.00 2.38
N LEU A 270 26.95 3.53 3.09
CA LEU A 270 25.86 4.31 2.51
C LEU A 270 26.41 5.54 1.76
N ALA A 271 27.38 6.27 2.33
CA ALA A 271 28.03 7.37 1.65
C ALA A 271 28.74 6.94 0.35
N GLN A 272 29.40 5.78 0.34
CA GLN A 272 30.00 5.22 -0.87
C GLN A 272 28.96 4.83 -1.92
N MET A 273 27.82 4.26 -1.51
CA MET A 273 26.72 3.92 -2.41
C MET A 273 26.15 5.19 -3.06
N LEU A 274 25.87 6.22 -2.26
CA LEU A 274 25.33 7.49 -2.73
C LEU A 274 26.32 8.25 -3.64
N ALA A 275 27.62 8.14 -3.38
CA ALA A 275 28.65 8.76 -4.23
C ALA A 275 28.73 8.15 -5.65
N LYS A 276 28.17 6.95 -5.87
CA LYS A 276 28.10 6.32 -7.19
C LYS A 276 26.87 6.76 -8.00
N VAL A 277 25.90 7.43 -7.37
CA VAL A 277 24.70 7.90 -8.05
C VAL A 277 25.08 9.12 -8.90
N ALA A 278 24.79 9.03 -10.21
CA ALA A 278 25.10 10.10 -11.15
C ALA A 278 24.33 11.39 -10.80
N PRO A 279 24.95 12.59 -10.84
CA PRO A 279 24.32 13.83 -10.38
C PRO A 279 23.03 14.21 -11.12
N ASP A 280 22.91 13.83 -12.38
CA ASP A 280 21.73 14.02 -13.24
C ASP A 280 20.53 13.19 -12.79
N ARG A 281 20.77 12.01 -12.20
CA ARG A 281 19.71 11.16 -11.63
C ARG A 281 19.16 11.67 -10.31
N LEU A 282 19.92 12.48 -9.57
CA LEU A 282 19.49 13.08 -8.29
C LEU A 282 18.36 14.12 -8.44
N SER A 283 18.01 14.50 -9.67
CA SER A 283 17.12 15.63 -9.97
C SER A 283 15.64 15.27 -10.16
N LEU A 284 15.28 13.99 -10.35
CA LEU A 284 13.98 13.61 -10.90
C LEU A 284 12.84 13.38 -9.88
N SER A 285 13.03 13.61 -8.57
CA SER A 285 12.20 12.85 -7.60
C SER A 285 11.82 13.52 -6.27
N ARG A 286 12.53 14.58 -5.85
CA ARG A 286 12.47 14.99 -4.43
C ARG A 286 11.25 15.82 -4.06
N ASP A 287 10.72 16.62 -4.99
CA ASP A 287 9.70 17.63 -4.68
C ASP A 287 8.30 17.01 -4.44
N GLU A 288 8.12 15.73 -4.78
CA GLU A 288 6.83 15.04 -4.67
C GLU A 288 6.78 14.04 -3.52
N SER A 289 7.91 13.85 -2.81
CA SER A 289 7.94 13.06 -1.59
C SER A 289 7.22 13.81 -0.47
N LEU A 290 6.38 13.10 0.29
CA LEU A 290 5.52 13.67 1.32
C LEU A 290 5.93 13.17 2.70
N LEU A 291 6.04 14.05 3.67
CA LEU A 291 6.39 13.71 5.05
C LEU A 291 5.35 14.28 6.01
N GLN A 292 4.83 13.44 6.89
CA GLN A 292 4.06 13.85 8.07
C GLN A 292 4.74 13.29 9.31
N THR A 293 4.98 14.15 10.30
CA THR A 293 5.56 13.76 11.57
C THR A 293 4.82 14.45 12.70
N GLU A 294 4.22 13.64 13.57
CA GLU A 294 3.55 14.04 14.79
C GLU A 294 4.11 13.18 15.94
N GLU A 295 3.71 13.43 17.19
CA GLU A 295 4.27 12.70 18.35
C GLU A 295 4.02 11.19 18.28
N HIS A 296 2.84 10.77 17.84
CA HIS A 296 2.36 9.37 17.88
C HIS A 296 2.03 8.77 16.51
N ILE A 297 2.23 9.53 15.43
CA ILE A 297 2.10 9.08 14.03
C ILE A 297 3.17 9.76 13.19
N ALA A 298 3.82 8.99 12.32
CA ALA A 298 4.70 9.51 11.28
C ALA A 298 4.47 8.71 10.00
N GLN A 299 4.63 9.35 8.86
CA GLN A 299 4.61 8.65 7.58
C GLN A 299 5.43 9.38 6.54
N LEU A 300 5.93 8.60 5.59
CA LEU A 300 6.77 9.02 4.51
C LEU A 300 6.23 8.43 3.21
N CYS A 301 5.93 9.27 2.23
CA CYS A 301 5.79 8.88 0.82
C CYS A 301 7.09 9.23 0.12
N LEU A 302 7.69 8.27 -0.54
CA LEU A 302 8.85 8.51 -1.39
C LEU A 302 8.42 8.32 -2.84
N GLN A 303 8.64 9.34 -3.67
CA GLN A 303 8.65 9.11 -5.11
C GLN A 303 9.98 8.41 -5.41
N THR A 304 9.92 7.15 -5.84
CA THR A 304 11.10 6.30 -5.99
C THR A 304 11.61 6.21 -7.43
N GLY A 305 10.92 6.83 -8.38
CA GLY A 305 11.29 6.86 -9.78
C GLY A 305 10.08 6.99 -10.70
N THR A 306 10.30 6.70 -11.98
CA THR A 306 9.25 6.66 -12.99
C THR A 306 9.36 5.36 -13.78
N TRP A 307 8.22 4.80 -14.15
CA TRP A 307 8.10 3.71 -15.10
C TRP A 307 7.22 4.18 -16.25
N ASP A 308 7.76 4.16 -17.47
CA ASP A 308 7.21 4.89 -18.61
C ASP A 308 6.90 6.36 -18.28
N ALA A 309 5.62 6.75 -18.36
CA ALA A 309 5.13 8.06 -18.00
C ALA A 309 4.64 8.14 -16.55
N ASN A 310 4.56 7.01 -15.84
CA ASN A 310 3.99 6.93 -14.51
C ASN A 310 5.06 7.12 -13.43
N LYS A 311 4.70 7.80 -12.35
CA LYS A 311 5.52 7.94 -11.14
C LYS A 311 5.35 6.73 -10.25
N LEU A 312 6.44 6.31 -9.60
CA LEU A 312 6.44 5.23 -8.63
C LEU A 312 6.53 5.78 -7.21
N PHE A 313 5.73 5.24 -6.32
CA PHE A 313 5.70 5.62 -4.91
C PHE A 313 5.84 4.42 -3.97
N THR A 314 6.62 4.61 -2.91
CA THR A 314 6.62 3.74 -1.73
C THR A 314 6.16 4.52 -0.51
N ARG A 315 5.53 3.84 0.44
CA ARG A 315 4.97 4.49 1.63
C ARG A 315 5.33 3.75 2.91
N TRP A 316 5.89 4.47 3.88
CA TRP A 316 6.19 3.94 5.21
C TRP A 316 5.35 4.66 6.24
N ILE A 317 4.78 3.92 7.18
CA ILE A 317 3.87 4.46 8.18
C ILE A 317 4.23 3.91 9.55
N PHE A 318 4.33 4.78 10.54
CA PHE A 318 4.73 4.46 11.90
C PHE A 318 3.76 5.07 12.90
N PHE A 319 3.21 4.28 13.80
CA PHE A 319 2.35 4.79 14.88
C PHE A 319 2.51 3.95 16.13
N ASP A 320 2.03 4.41 17.27
CA ASP A 320 2.10 3.64 18.51
C ASP A 320 0.74 3.23 19.09
N ASP A 321 0.78 2.56 20.24
CA ASP A 321 -0.37 2.05 20.96
C ASP A 321 -1.40 3.12 21.34
N LEU A 322 -0.99 4.38 21.47
CA LEU A 322 -1.90 5.48 21.78
C LEU A 322 -2.68 5.89 20.54
N TRP A 323 -1.99 6.11 19.43
CA TRP A 323 -2.64 6.43 18.16
C TRP A 323 -3.58 5.31 17.69
N LEU A 324 -3.16 4.05 17.82
CA LEU A 324 -3.97 2.90 17.45
C LEU A 324 -5.25 2.78 18.30
N ARG A 325 -5.22 3.21 19.57
CA ARG A 325 -6.42 3.27 20.42
C ARG A 325 -7.35 4.42 20.09
N ALA A 326 -6.82 5.52 19.56
CA ALA A 326 -7.61 6.65 19.07
C ALA A 326 -8.25 6.35 17.71
N ASN A 327 -7.57 5.57 16.86
CA ASN A 327 -7.96 5.28 15.49
C ASN A 327 -8.05 3.74 15.23
N PRO A 328 -8.82 2.97 16.02
CA PRO A 328 -8.74 1.51 16.00
C PRO A 328 -9.16 0.88 14.67
N VAL A 329 -10.17 1.45 14.00
CA VAL A 329 -10.67 0.95 12.71
C VAL A 329 -9.63 1.21 11.61
N LEU A 330 -9.14 2.45 11.50
CA LEU A 330 -8.14 2.82 10.50
C LEU A 330 -6.80 2.11 10.72
N GLY A 331 -6.30 2.09 11.96
CA GLY A 331 -5.02 1.45 12.27
C GLY A 331 -5.04 -0.06 12.06
N LYS A 332 -6.15 -0.74 12.36
CA LYS A 332 -6.31 -2.18 12.03
C LYS A 332 -6.34 -2.41 10.53
N ALA A 333 -7.06 -1.58 9.77
CA ALA A 333 -7.11 -1.66 8.32
C ALA A 333 -5.74 -1.41 7.67
N MET A 334 -4.95 -0.48 8.22
CA MET A 334 -3.58 -0.19 7.77
C MET A 334 -2.63 -1.37 8.00
N LEU A 335 -2.64 -1.95 9.20
CA LEU A 335 -1.86 -3.16 9.49
C LEU A 335 -2.27 -4.31 8.57
N ARG A 336 -3.57 -4.47 8.33
CA ARG A 336 -4.08 -5.48 7.38
C ARG A 336 -3.54 -5.22 5.98
N PHE A 337 -3.64 -3.99 5.48
CA PHE A 337 -3.16 -3.61 4.15
C PHE A 337 -1.66 -3.92 3.97
N GLY A 338 -0.86 -3.76 5.02
CA GLY A 338 0.55 -4.14 5.07
C GLY A 338 0.83 -5.63 5.30
N THR A 339 -0.16 -6.52 5.28
CA THR A 339 0.02 -7.97 5.46
C THR A 339 -0.63 -8.82 4.38
N ARG A 340 -1.49 -8.21 3.56
CA ARG A 340 -2.26 -8.90 2.52
C ARG A 340 -2.90 -7.91 1.56
N TRP A 341 -3.27 -8.39 0.39
CA TRP A 341 -3.97 -7.61 -0.62
C TRP A 341 -5.50 -7.69 -0.44
N ASP A 342 -6.08 -8.81 -0.04
CA ASP A 342 -7.54 -8.96 0.00
C ASP A 342 -8.23 -8.36 1.23
N VAL A 343 -9.52 -8.03 1.05
CA VAL A 343 -10.41 -7.58 2.13
C VAL A 343 -11.42 -8.65 2.56
N LEU A 344 -11.53 -9.79 1.89
CA LEU A 344 -12.54 -10.79 2.23
C LEU A 344 -12.27 -11.55 3.54
N THR A 345 -11.04 -12.02 3.75
CA THR A 345 -10.78 -13.08 4.76
C THR A 345 -10.29 -12.60 6.12
#